data_AF-A0A533RZT9-F1
#
_entry.id   AF-A0A533RZT9-F1
#
_cell.length_a   1.000
_cell.length_b   1.000
_cell.length_c   1.000
_cell.angle_alpha   90.00
_cell.angle_beta   90.00
_cell.angle_gamma   90.00
#
_symmetry.space_group_name_H-M   'P 1'
#
loop_
_entity.id
_entity.type
_entity.pdbx_description
1 polymer ?
#
loop_
_entity_poly.entity_id
_entity_poly.type
_entity_poly.pdbx_seq_one_letter_code
_entity_poly.pdbx_strand_id
1 'polypeptide(L)'
;RIPSVVRGMEISFSGPESHVQRLIAKGEAPAEVARAVEHCIAATIEKLLRQGIENTGIKDILLVGGVAANQYLRQRLKQRLTNRTVSARLFFAEPRFSSDNAVGTALTGVEYGINQVGGNHG
;
A
#
# COMPACT_ATOMS: atom_id res chain seq x y z
N ARG A 1 -15.48 -8.35 -8.79
CA ARG A 1 -14.45 -8.23 -7.72
C ARG A 1 -13.23 -9.04 -8.14
N ILE A 2 -12.04 -8.44 -8.17
CA ILE A 2 -10.79 -9.12 -8.53
C ILE A 2 -10.19 -9.80 -7.28
N PRO A 3 -9.73 -11.06 -7.36
CA PRO A 3 -9.18 -11.76 -6.20
C PRO A 3 -7.80 -11.21 -5.80
N SER A 4 -7.50 -11.14 -4.51
CA SER A 4 -6.16 -10.85 -3.97
C SER A 4 -5.52 -12.16 -3.48
N VAL A 5 -4.32 -12.51 -3.96
CA VAL A 5 -3.60 -13.71 -3.50
C VAL A 5 -2.41 -13.27 -2.66
N VAL A 6 -2.40 -13.68 -1.38
CA VAL A 6 -1.29 -13.47 -0.43
C VAL A 6 -1.00 -14.81 0.22
N ARG A 7 0.26 -15.25 0.19
CA ARG A 7 0.74 -16.49 0.81
C ARG A 7 1.93 -16.16 1.70
N GLY A 8 1.70 -16.06 3.01
CA GLY A 8 2.70 -15.50 3.92
C GLY A 8 3.05 -14.07 3.51
N MET A 9 4.33 -13.78 3.28
CA MET A 9 4.77 -12.45 2.82
C MET A 9 4.89 -12.33 1.29
N GLU A 10 4.48 -13.36 0.54
CA GLU A 10 4.54 -13.37 -0.92
C GLU A 10 3.19 -12.99 -1.54
N ILE A 11 3.25 -12.17 -2.59
CA ILE A 11 2.08 -11.72 -3.35
C ILE A 11 2.31 -11.96 -4.84
N SER A 12 1.22 -12.16 -5.58
CA SER A 12 1.25 -12.23 -7.05
C SER A 12 0.05 -11.52 -7.64
N PHE A 13 0.31 -10.76 -8.71
CA PHE A 13 -0.71 -10.03 -9.47
C PHE A 13 -0.98 -10.61 -10.86
N SER A 14 -0.29 -11.68 -11.28
CA SER A 14 -0.47 -12.25 -12.63
C SER A 14 -1.88 -12.79 -12.88
N GLY A 15 -2.44 -13.53 -11.90
CA GLY A 15 -3.83 -14.00 -11.94
C GLY A 15 -4.85 -12.84 -11.97
N PRO A 16 -4.76 -11.87 -11.04
CA PRO A 16 -5.55 -10.64 -11.08
C PRO A 16 -5.48 -9.88 -12.40
N GLU A 17 -4.28 -9.69 -12.96
CA GLU A 17 -4.04 -9.01 -14.23
C GLU A 17 -4.73 -9.73 -15.40
N SER A 18 -4.53 -11.05 -15.50
CA SER A 18 -5.19 -11.85 -16.54
C SER A 18 -6.71 -11.77 -16.44
N HIS A 19 -7.26 -11.69 -15.23
CA HIS A 19 -8.71 -11.49 -15.04
C HIS A 19 -9.16 -10.10 -15.47
N VAL A 20 -8.39 -9.05 -15.17
CA VAL A 20 -8.65 -7.67 -15.62
C VAL A 20 -8.67 -7.58 -17.14
N GLN A 21 -7.67 -8.16 -17.82
CA GLN A 21 -7.60 -8.18 -19.27
C GLN A 21 -8.86 -8.82 -19.88
N ARG A 22 -9.39 -9.89 -19.26
CA ARG A 22 -10.65 -10.51 -19.68
C ARG A 22 -11.87 -9.61 -19.46
N LEU A 23 -11.92 -8.84 -18.37
CA LEU A 23 -13.01 -7.88 -18.13
C LEU A 23 -13.00 -6.76 -19.17
N ILE A 24 -11.80 -6.24 -19.48
CA ILE A 24 -11.62 -5.22 -20.53
C ILE A 24 -12.07 -5.79 -21.89
N ALA A 25 -11.64 -7.00 -22.24
CA ALA A 25 -12.02 -7.64 -23.50
C ALA A 25 -13.53 -7.92 -23.62
N LYS A 26 -14.24 -8.07 -22.49
CA LYS A 26 -15.70 -8.22 -22.44
C LYS A 26 -16.46 -6.89 -22.57
N GLY A 27 -15.75 -5.76 -22.61
CA GLY A 27 -16.37 -4.43 -22.71
C GLY A 27 -16.92 -3.89 -21.39
N GLU A 28 -16.44 -4.40 -20.24
CA GLU A 28 -16.79 -3.85 -18.93
C GLU A 28 -16.35 -2.38 -18.82
N ALA A 29 -17.11 -1.58 -18.08
CA ALA A 29 -16.86 -0.15 -17.97
C ALA A 29 -15.44 0.13 -17.42
N PRO A 30 -14.60 0.93 -18.12
CA PRO A 30 -13.21 1.16 -17.70
C PRO A 30 -13.08 1.70 -16.27
N ALA A 31 -14.02 2.55 -15.84
CA ALA A 31 -14.05 3.10 -14.49
C ALA A 31 -14.29 2.01 -13.41
N GLU A 32 -15.13 1.02 -13.70
CA GLU A 32 -15.42 -0.08 -12.79
C GLU A 32 -14.24 -1.05 -12.70
N VAL A 33 -13.61 -1.33 -13.85
CA VAL A 33 -12.38 -2.14 -13.90
C VAL A 33 -11.26 -1.45 -13.12
N ALA A 34 -11.04 -0.15 -13.33
CA ALA A 34 -10.03 0.62 -12.60
C ALA A 34 -10.27 0.60 -11.09
N ARG A 35 -11.51 0.83 -10.65
CA ARG A 35 -11.86 0.76 -9.22
C ARG A 35 -11.65 -0.64 -8.64
N ALA A 36 -11.99 -1.68 -9.40
CA ALA A 36 -11.75 -3.06 -8.97
C ALA A 36 -10.25 -3.35 -8.82
N VAL A 37 -9.40 -2.83 -9.71
CA VAL A 37 -7.93 -2.96 -9.65
C VAL A 37 -7.39 -2.26 -8.41
N GLU A 38 -7.78 -1.00 -8.16
CA GLU A 38 -7.39 -0.28 -6.95
C GLU A 38 -7.76 -1.04 -5.67
N HIS A 39 -8.97 -1.59 -5.62
CA HIS A 39 -9.43 -2.38 -4.49
C HIS A 39 -8.61 -3.67 -4.31
N CYS A 40 -8.26 -4.34 -5.41
CA CYS A 40 -7.41 -5.52 -5.37
C CYS A 40 -6.04 -5.21 -4.79
N ILE A 41 -5.37 -4.17 -5.31
CA ILE A 41 -4.05 -3.74 -4.84
C ILE A 41 -4.12 -3.37 -3.35
N ALA A 42 -5.11 -2.56 -2.96
CA ALA A 42 -5.23 -2.10 -1.59
C ALA A 42 -5.55 -3.23 -0.60
N ALA A 43 -6.37 -4.20 -0.99
CA ALA A 43 -6.65 -5.38 -0.17
C ALA A 43 -5.42 -6.31 -0.05
N THR A 44 -4.64 -6.45 -1.12
CA THR A 44 -3.38 -7.23 -1.10
C THR A 44 -2.36 -6.59 -0.15
N ILE A 45 -2.11 -5.28 -0.28
CA ILE A 45 -1.15 -4.56 0.58
C ILE A 45 -1.62 -4.59 2.04
N GLU A 46 -2.91 -4.39 2.31
CA GLU A 46 -3.45 -4.49 3.68
C GLU A 46 -3.14 -5.85 4.32
N LYS A 47 -3.38 -6.95 3.61
CA LYS A 47 -3.13 -8.31 4.11
C LYS A 47 -1.64 -8.53 4.36
N LEU A 48 -0.79 -8.11 3.42
CA LEU A 48 0.65 -8.23 3.52
C LEU A 48 1.19 -7.48 4.74
N LEU A 49 0.76 -6.22 4.93
CA LEU A 49 1.18 -5.42 6.08
C LEU A 49 0.67 -6.02 7.40
N ARG A 50 -0.59 -6.47 7.45
CA ARG A 50 -1.15 -7.13 8.64
C ARG A 50 -0.32 -8.35 9.05
N GLN A 51 0.01 -9.22 8.10
CA GLN A 51 0.82 -10.41 8.36
C GLN A 51 2.25 -10.03 8.74
N GLY A 52 2.85 -9.04 8.08
CA GLY A 52 4.17 -8.52 8.45
C GLY A 52 4.20 -7.98 9.89
N ILE A 53 3.19 -7.22 10.30
CA ILE A 53 3.02 -6.72 11.66
C ILE A 53 2.88 -7.88 12.65
N GLU A 54 2.03 -8.87 12.35
CA GLU A 54 1.79 -10.03 13.23
C GLU A 54 3.06 -10.86 13.42
N ASN A 55 3.85 -11.03 12.35
CA ASN A 55 5.06 -11.86 12.37
C ASN A 55 6.26 -11.15 13.01
N THR A 56 6.36 -9.82 12.92
CA THR A 56 7.56 -9.06 13.33
C THR A 56 7.35 -8.20 14.56
N GLY A 57 6.10 -7.88 14.91
CA GLY A 57 5.76 -6.89 15.93
C GLY A 57 6.01 -5.43 15.52
N ILE A 58 6.58 -5.17 14.34
CA ILE A 58 6.88 -3.81 13.87
C ILE A 58 5.57 -3.08 13.53
N LYS A 59 5.39 -1.89 14.12
CA LYS A 59 4.16 -1.07 13.96
C LYS A 59 4.38 0.21 13.17
N ASP A 60 5.61 0.68 13.04
CA ASP A 60 5.96 1.82 12.20
C ASP A 60 6.19 1.34 10.77
N ILE A 61 5.37 1.82 9.85
CA ILE A 61 5.37 1.38 8.46
C ILE A 61 5.51 2.59 7.55
N LEU A 62 6.62 2.67 6.82
CA LEU A 62 6.84 3.65 5.78
C LEU A 62 6.41 3.07 4.42
N LEU A 63 5.46 3.73 3.77
CA LEU A 63 5.03 3.43 2.41
C LEU A 63 5.63 4.43 1.43
N VAL A 64 6.34 3.89 0.43
CA VAL A 64 7.01 4.65 -0.63
C VAL A 64 6.60 4.15 -2.02
N GLY A 65 6.87 4.94 -3.05
CA GLY A 65 6.61 4.59 -4.44
C GLY A 65 5.26 5.09 -4.98
N GLY A 66 5.14 5.22 -6.30
CA GLY A 66 4.00 5.88 -6.95
C GLY A 66 2.63 5.29 -6.58
N VAL A 67 2.56 3.97 -6.35
CA VAL A 67 1.34 3.30 -5.88
C VAL A 67 0.91 3.80 -4.50
N ALA A 68 1.87 4.09 -3.61
CA ALA A 68 1.59 4.66 -2.30
C ALA A 68 1.01 6.08 -2.37
N ALA A 69 1.11 6.79 -3.51
CA ALA A 69 0.44 8.08 -3.71
C ALA A 69 -1.08 7.96 -3.91
N ASN A 70 -1.59 6.76 -4.22
CA ASN A 70 -3.03 6.53 -4.43
C ASN A 70 -3.84 6.82 -3.15
N GLN A 71 -4.76 7.78 -3.22
CA GLN A 71 -5.55 8.23 -2.07
C GLN A 71 -6.47 7.14 -1.52
N TYR A 72 -7.07 6.32 -2.40
CA TYR A 72 -7.92 5.22 -2.00
C TYR A 72 -7.15 4.18 -1.18
N LEU A 73 -5.94 3.81 -1.63
CA LEU A 73 -5.02 2.94 -0.90
C LEU A 73 -4.70 3.53 0.49
N ARG A 74 -4.27 4.80 0.54
CA ARG A 74 -3.93 5.48 1.81
C ARG A 74 -5.07 5.44 2.81
N GLN A 75 -6.28 5.79 2.37
CA GLN A 75 -7.47 5.80 3.21
C GLN A 75 -7.79 4.40 3.74
N ARG A 76 -7.80 3.40 2.85
CA ARG A 76 -8.06 2.01 3.24
C ARG A 76 -7.06 1.52 4.29
N LEU A 77 -5.76 1.70 4.05
CA LEU A 77 -4.73 1.24 4.97
C LEU A 77 -4.84 1.93 6.33
N LYS A 78 -5.06 3.25 6.36
CA LYS A 78 -5.31 3.99 7.60
C LYS A 78 -6.48 3.38 8.37
N GLN A 79 -7.65 3.26 7.74
CA GLN A 79 -8.84 2.69 8.38
C GLN A 79 -8.62 1.27 8.92
N ARG A 80 -7.87 0.43 8.20
CA ARG A 80 -7.74 -1.00 8.51
C ARG A 80 -6.59 -1.34 9.45
N LEU A 81 -5.56 -0.51 9.53
CA LEU A 81 -4.33 -0.82 10.25
C LEU A 81 -4.05 0.12 11.44
N THR A 82 -4.66 1.31 11.50
CA THR A 82 -4.43 2.26 12.61
C THR A 82 -5.50 2.18 13.71
N ASN A 83 -6.42 1.21 13.64
CA ASN A 83 -7.39 0.95 14.72
C ASN A 83 -6.69 0.37 15.95
N ARG A 84 -7.37 0.39 17.11
CA ARG A 84 -6.81 -0.06 18.41
C ARG A 84 -6.28 -1.50 18.41
N THR A 85 -6.86 -2.39 17.59
CA THR A 85 -6.46 -3.79 17.54
C THR A 85 -5.11 -3.96 16.83
N VAL A 86 -4.90 -3.29 15.70
CA VAL A 86 -3.65 -3.41 14.92
C VAL A 86 -2.60 -2.41 15.41
N SER A 87 -3.04 -1.19 15.74
CA SER A 87 -2.23 -0.08 16.27
C SER A 87 -0.96 0.22 15.46
N ALA A 88 -1.05 0.09 14.12
CA ALA A 88 0.04 0.50 13.23
C ALA A 88 0.09 2.02 13.10
N ARG A 89 1.29 2.56 12.88
CA ARG A 89 1.55 3.95 12.51
C ARG A 89 2.05 3.96 11.06
N LEU A 90 1.31 4.62 10.20
CA LEU A 90 1.58 4.63 8.76
C LEU A 90 2.15 5.97 8.33
N PHE A 91 3.35 5.93 7.77
CA PHE A 91 4.02 7.07 7.15
C PHE A 91 3.97 6.88 5.65
N PHE A 92 3.72 7.96 4.92
CA PHE A 92 3.66 7.90 3.47
C PHE A 92 4.58 8.96 2.88
N ALA A 93 5.56 8.55 2.07
CA ALA A 93 6.40 9.50 1.37
C ALA A 93 5.57 10.38 0.42
N GLU A 94 6.06 11.59 0.18
CA GLU A 94 5.42 12.48 -0.78
C GLU A 94 5.57 11.95 -2.21
N PRO A 95 4.57 12.17 -3.08
CA PRO A 95 4.59 11.67 -4.46
C PRO A 95 5.81 12.13 -5.26
N ARG A 96 6.32 13.35 -5.01
CA ARG A 96 7.53 13.90 -5.66
C ARG A 96 8.81 13.11 -5.40
N PHE A 97 8.85 12.33 -4.33
CA PHE A 97 9.98 11.44 -4.02
C PHE A 97 9.73 10.01 -4.50
N SER A 98 8.50 9.70 -4.93
CA SER A 98 8.01 8.35 -5.17
C SER A 98 8.11 7.87 -6.62
N SER A 99 8.59 8.71 -7.54
CA SER A 99 8.81 8.40 -8.96
C SER A 99 10.30 8.21 -9.27
N ASP A 100 10.61 7.05 -9.84
CA ASP A 100 11.90 6.48 -10.25
C ASP A 100 13.01 6.37 -9.18
N ASN A 101 13.34 5.11 -8.86
CA ASN A 101 14.35 4.62 -7.92
C ASN A 101 13.86 4.38 -6.47
N ALA A 102 13.06 3.33 -6.28
CA ALA A 102 12.51 2.88 -4.99
C ALA A 102 13.52 2.73 -3.84
N VAL A 103 14.81 2.56 -4.14
CA VAL A 103 15.90 2.49 -3.15
C VAL A 103 16.30 3.88 -2.64
N GLY A 104 16.44 4.88 -3.52
CA GLY A 104 16.75 6.26 -3.12
C GLY A 104 15.59 6.92 -2.37
N THR A 105 14.35 6.63 -2.81
CA THR A 105 13.14 7.12 -2.15
C THR A 105 12.99 6.63 -0.72
N ALA A 106 13.30 5.36 -0.46
CA ALA A 106 13.19 4.78 0.87
C ALA A 106 14.15 5.48 1.85
N LEU A 107 15.39 5.75 1.42
CA LEU A 107 16.38 6.45 2.22
C LEU A 107 15.94 7.88 2.57
N THR A 108 15.52 8.67 1.58
CA THR A 108 15.01 10.04 1.81
C THR A 108 13.74 10.04 2.66
N GLY A 109 12.83 9.08 2.44
CA GLY A 109 11.61 8.94 3.25
C GLY A 109 11.90 8.63 4.72
N VAL A 110 12.94 7.83 5.00
CA VAL A 110 13.41 7.55 6.37
C VAL A 110 14.01 8.81 7.00
N GLU A 111 14.87 9.56 6.30
CA GLU A 111 15.46 10.81 6.82
C GLU A 111 14.40 11.86 7.20
N TYR A 112 13.40 12.08 6.34
CA TYR A 112 12.30 13.01 6.64
C TYR A 112 11.36 12.49 7.73
N GLY A 113 11.11 11.18 7.78
CA GLY A 113 10.31 10.55 8.83
C GLY A 113 10.95 10.69 10.21
N ILE A 114 12.27 10.50 10.30
CA ILE A 114 13.06 10.69 11.53
C ILE A 114 13.05 12.16 11.97
N ASN A 115 13.18 13.11 11.03
CA ASN A 115 13.21 14.54 11.35
C ASN A 115 11.88 15.10 11.86
N GLN A 116 10.74 14.47 11.57
CA GLN A 116 9.45 14.85 12.17
C GLN A 116 9.24 14.26 13.58
N VAL A 117 10.01 13.24 13.97
CA VAL A 117 9.99 12.67 15.33
C VAL A 117 10.95 13.41 16.26
N GLY A 118 12.01 14.03 15.74
CA GLY A 118 12.99 14.80 16.53
C GLY A 118 12.61 16.25 16.84
N GLY A 119 11.49 16.76 16.30
CA GLY A 119 11.11 18.18 16.36
C GLY A 119 9.94 18.48 17.29
N ASN A 120 9.92 17.99 18.53
CA ASN A 120 9.02 18.55 19.55
C ASN A 120 9.45 18.21 20.99
N HIS A 121 10.48 18.88 21.50
CA HIS A 121 10.69 19.13 22.94
C HIS A 121 11.22 20.56 23.08
N GLY A 122 10.29 21.51 23.13
CA GLY A 122 10.50 22.91 23.52
C GLY A 122 9.26 23.36 24.27
#